data_AF-A0A3D1B891-F1
#
_entry.id   AF-A0A3D1B891-F1
#
_cell.length_a   1.000
_cell.length_b   1.000
_cell.length_c   1.000
_cell.angle_alpha   90.00
_cell.angle_beta   90.00
_cell.angle_gamma   90.00
#
_symmetry.space_group_name_H-M   'P 1'
#
loop_
_entity.id
_entity.type
_entity.pdbx_description
1 polymer ?
#
loop_
_entity_poly.entity_id
_entity_poly.type
_entity_poly.pdbx_seq_one_letter_code
_entity_poly.pdbx_strand_id
1 'polypeptide(L)'
;VRPNLNQCIGFIAYVITPFLLAGLTGLYPNRWFAAIVLLIAGIYSTYLLFTGLPAFMRQRSSQSFLYAASIWGVALLTLVTVMVTTILYWNLSLAPTYERTVQQDQAYGTQDELPERVPPKL
;
A
#
# COMPACT_ATOMS: atom_id res chain seq x y z
N VAL A 1 22.79 -3.16 -31.58
CA VAL A 1 21.42 -3.63 -31.90
C VAL A 1 20.45 -2.72 -31.17
N ARG A 2 19.50 -2.10 -31.86
CA ARG A 2 18.51 -1.19 -31.25
C ARG A 2 17.44 -2.06 -30.59
N PRO A 3 17.12 -1.90 -29.29
CA PRO A 3 16.02 -2.62 -28.67
C PRO A 3 14.72 -2.31 -29.42
N ASN A 4 13.92 -3.34 -29.74
CA ASN A 4 12.63 -3.14 -30.40
C ASN A 4 11.58 -2.78 -29.33
N LEU A 5 10.73 -1.77 -29.60
CA LEU A 5 9.68 -1.32 -28.68
C LEU A 5 8.80 -2.48 -28.18
N ASN A 6 8.53 -3.48 -29.01
CA ASN A 6 7.77 -4.67 -28.62
C ASN A 6 8.44 -5.46 -27.48
N GLN A 7 9.78 -5.50 -27.42
CA GLN A 7 10.49 -6.17 -26.33
C GLN A 7 10.39 -5.37 -25.01
N CYS A 8 10.45 -4.04 -25.09
CA CYS A 8 10.27 -3.18 -23.93
C CYS A 8 8.84 -3.30 -23.36
N ILE A 9 7.83 -3.28 -24.24
CA ILE A 9 6.42 -3.43 -23.85
C ILE A 9 6.17 -4.82 -23.26
N GLY A 10 6.72 -5.88 -23.86
CA GLY A 10 6.61 -7.25 -23.34
C GLY A 10 7.23 -7.41 -21.95
N PHE A 11 8.38 -6.77 -21.71
CA PHE A 11 9.04 -6.77 -20.39
C PHE A 11 8.20 -6.05 -19.34
N ILE A 12 7.70 -4.85 -19.65
CA ILE A 12 6.85 -4.07 -18.74
C ILE A 12 5.56 -4.83 -18.42
N ALA A 13 4.92 -5.44 -19.42
CA ALA A 13 3.71 -6.25 -19.22
C ALA A 13 3.95 -7.42 -18.25
N TYR A 14 5.10 -8.10 -18.37
CA TYR A 14 5.48 -9.18 -17.46
C TYR A 14 5.71 -8.70 -16.02
N VAL A 15 6.25 -7.48 -15.85
CA VAL A 15 6.47 -6.82 -14.55
C VAL A 15 5.15 -6.36 -13.91
N ILE A 16 4.19 -5.89 -14.72
CA ILE A 16 2.88 -5.40 -14.24
C ILE A 16 1.94 -6.54 -13.84
N THR A 17 1.99 -7.67 -14.53
CA THR A 17 1.09 -8.83 -14.29
C THR A 17 1.01 -9.27 -12.81
N PRO A 18 2.12 -9.50 -12.08
CA PRO A 18 2.05 -9.87 -10.67
C PRO A 18 1.51 -8.73 -9.78
N PHE A 19 1.77 -7.46 -10.14
CA PHE A 19 1.23 -6.30 -9.43
C PHE A 19 -0.30 -6.18 -9.60
N LEU A 20 -0.80 -6.48 -10.80
CA LEU A 20 -2.24 -6.53 -11.08
C LEU A 20 -2.93 -7.61 -10.25
N LEU A 21 -2.34 -8.81 -10.16
CA LEU A 21 -2.84 -9.91 -9.32
C LEU A 21 -2.83 -9.53 -7.83
N ALA A 22 -1.76 -8.87 -7.35
CA ALA A 22 -1.69 -8.39 -5.98
C ALA A 22 -2.80 -7.35 -5.69
N GLY A 23 -3.07 -6.44 -6.63
CA GLY A 23 -4.20 -5.50 -6.53
C GLY A 23 -5.56 -6.20 -6.46
N LEU A 24 -5.77 -7.28 -7.22
CA LEU A 24 -7.01 -8.07 -7.18
C LEU A 24 -7.25 -8.71 -5.80
N THR A 25 -6.19 -9.08 -5.06
CA THR A 25 -6.37 -9.63 -3.70
C THR A 25 -6.92 -8.62 -2.69
N GLY A 26 -6.90 -7.32 -3.02
CA GLY A 26 -7.59 -6.30 -2.23
C GLY A 26 -9.12 -6.47 -2.17
N LEU A 27 -9.71 -7.24 -3.09
CA LEU A 27 -11.14 -7.60 -3.03
C LEU A 27 -11.47 -8.58 -1.89
N TYR A 28 -10.48 -9.32 -1.38
CA TYR A 28 -10.63 -10.20 -0.22
C TYR A 28 -10.00 -9.53 1.01
N PRO A 29 -10.78 -9.05 1.99
CA PRO A 29 -10.29 -8.20 3.08
C PRO A 29 -9.60 -9.02 4.18
N ASN A 30 -8.69 -9.94 3.81
CA ASN A 30 -7.76 -10.56 4.73
C ASN A 30 -6.40 -9.85 4.62
N ARG A 31 -6.12 -9.00 5.61
CA ARG A 31 -4.92 -8.15 5.69
C ARG A 31 -3.61 -8.93 5.59
N TRP A 32 -3.59 -10.16 6.12
CA TRP A 32 -2.43 -11.05 6.08
C TRP A 32 -2.19 -11.66 4.70
N PHE A 33 -3.27 -12.00 3.99
CA PHE A 33 -3.19 -12.50 2.62
C PHE A 33 -2.68 -11.44 1.65
N ALA A 34 -3.23 -10.22 1.75
CA ALA A 34 -2.76 -9.09 0.96
C ALA A 34 -1.27 -8.81 1.21
N ALA A 35 -0.82 -8.83 2.47
CA ALA A 35 0.59 -8.64 2.80
C ALA A 35 1.50 -9.71 2.18
N ILE A 36 1.13 -11.00 2.27
CA ILE A 36 1.92 -12.10 1.72
C ILE A 36 1.95 -12.05 0.18
N VAL A 37 0.82 -11.79 -0.47
CA VAL A 37 0.73 -11.72 -1.93
C VAL A 37 1.51 -10.54 -2.48
N LEU A 38 1.47 -9.38 -1.81
CA LEU A 38 2.24 -8.19 -2.19
C LEU A 38 3.75 -8.44 -2.03
N LEU A 39 4.14 -9.19 -0.99
CA LEU A 39 5.53 -9.60 -0.77
C LEU A 39 6.02 -10.56 -1.87
N ILE A 40 5.22 -11.58 -2.21
CA ILE A 40 5.54 -12.54 -3.28
C ILE A 40 5.57 -11.84 -4.65
N ALA A 41 4.59 -10.98 -4.95
CA ALA A 41 4.54 -10.21 -6.18
C ALA A 41 5.73 -9.24 -6.31
N GLY A 42 6.14 -8.61 -5.21
CA GLY A 42 7.32 -7.75 -5.15
C GLY A 42 8.62 -8.53 -5.43
N ILE A 43 8.77 -9.71 -4.84
CA ILE A 43 9.91 -10.61 -5.10
C ILE A 43 9.91 -11.07 -6.56
N TYR A 44 8.76 -11.47 -7.10
CA TYR A 44 8.66 -11.98 -8.47
C TYR A 44 8.90 -10.89 -9.53
N SER A 45 8.36 -9.68 -9.30
CA SER A 45 8.59 -8.49 -10.12
C SER A 45 10.07 -8.08 -10.10
N THR A 46 10.67 -8.04 -8.91
CA THR A 46 12.11 -7.79 -8.74
C THR A 46 12.96 -8.83 -9.45
N TYR A 47 12.61 -10.11 -9.35
CA TYR A 47 13.34 -11.21 -9.97
C TYR A 47 13.31 -11.13 -11.50
N LEU A 48 12.14 -10.82 -12.08
CA LEU A 48 11.98 -10.55 -13.52
C LEU A 48 12.82 -9.35 -13.97
N LEU A 49 12.87 -8.31 -13.15
CA LEU A 49 13.68 -7.12 -13.41
C LEU A 49 15.18 -7.42 -13.37
N PHE A 50 15.63 -8.18 -12.37
CA PHE A 50 17.03 -8.57 -12.20
C PHE A 50 17.52 -9.49 -13.32
N THR A 51 16.62 -10.27 -13.93
CA THR A 51 16.96 -11.24 -14.99
C THR A 51 16.84 -10.61 -16.39
N GLY A 52 15.89 -9.70 -16.62
CA GLY A 52 15.70 -9.03 -17.92
C GLY A 52 16.59 -7.81 -18.17
N LEU A 53 17.00 -7.09 -17.11
CA LEU A 53 17.88 -5.92 -17.22
C LEU A 53 19.30 -6.24 -17.72
N PRO A 54 20.02 -7.28 -17.22
CA PRO A 54 21.35 -7.64 -17.74
C PRO A 54 21.31 -8.15 -19.18
N ALA A 55 20.15 -8.60 -19.68
CA ALA A 55 19.99 -9.03 -21.07
C ALA A 55 20.06 -7.86 -22.07
N PHE A 56 19.73 -6.63 -21.67
CA PHE A 56 19.85 -5.43 -22.53
C PHE A 56 21.23 -4.74 -22.41
N MET A 57 21.92 -4.86 -21.28
CA MET A 57 23.24 -4.22 -21.05
C MET A 57 24.40 -5.17 -21.37
N ARG A 58 24.64 -5.39 -22.66
CA ARG A 58 25.71 -6.27 -23.18
C ARG A 58 27.12 -5.64 -23.20
N GLN A 59 27.51 -4.80 -22.23
CA GLN A 59 28.92 -4.37 -22.05
C GLN A 59 29.20 -3.84 -20.63
N ARG A 60 30.21 -4.45 -19.98
CA ARG A 60 30.84 -4.12 -18.69
C ARG A 60 30.20 -4.72 -17.42
N SER A 61 30.58 -5.98 -17.22
CA SER A 61 30.37 -6.88 -16.06
C SER A 61 30.64 -6.31 -14.65
N SER A 62 31.10 -5.07 -14.48
CA SER A 62 31.43 -4.50 -13.16
C SER A 62 30.39 -3.53 -12.59
N GLN A 63 29.57 -2.87 -13.43
CA GLN A 63 28.66 -1.79 -12.98
C GLN A 63 27.18 -2.22 -12.93
N SER A 64 26.86 -3.43 -13.39
CA SER A 64 25.50 -3.97 -13.41
C SER A 64 24.90 -4.16 -12.01
N PHE A 65 25.75 -4.40 -10.99
CA PHE A 65 25.31 -4.57 -9.60
C PHE A 65 24.72 -3.28 -9.01
N LEU A 66 25.36 -2.12 -9.29
CA LEU A 66 24.89 -0.83 -8.80
C LEU A 66 23.57 -0.41 -9.46
N TYR A 67 23.45 -0.61 -10.78
CA TYR A 67 22.20 -0.33 -11.51
C TYR A 67 21.05 -1.20 -11.01
N ALA A 68 21.30 -2.49 -10.76
CA ALA A 68 20.30 -3.38 -10.20
C ALA A 68 19.88 -2.97 -8.78
N ALA A 69 20.83 -2.57 -7.93
CA ALA A 69 20.55 -2.09 -6.59
C ALA A 69 19.75 -0.77 -6.58
N SER A 70 20.03 0.17 -7.48
CA SER A 70 19.26 1.41 -7.60
C SER A 70 17.81 1.15 -8.01
N ILE A 71 17.59 0.25 -8.98
CA ILE A 71 16.23 -0.12 -9.41
C ILE A 71 15.50 -0.86 -8.28
N TRP A 72 16.20 -1.70 -7.54
CA TRP A 72 15.66 -2.34 -6.34
C TRP A 72 15.23 -1.33 -5.28
N GLY A 73 16.06 -0.30 -5.04
CA GLY A 73 15.74 0.81 -4.14
C GLY A 73 14.48 1.56 -4.57
N VAL A 74 14.35 1.90 -5.85
CA VAL A 74 13.14 2.58 -6.37
C VAL A 74 11.90 1.69 -6.29
N ALA A 75 12.03 0.39 -6.55
CA ALA A 75 10.92 -0.57 -6.44
C ALA A 75 10.42 -0.70 -4.99
N LEU A 76 11.32 -0.81 -4.01
CA LEU A 76 10.95 -0.81 -2.59
C LEU A 76 10.34 0.52 -2.15
N LEU A 77 10.93 1.65 -2.57
CA LEU A 77 10.43 2.98 -2.23
C LEU A 77 9.00 3.17 -2.71
N THR A 78 8.71 2.86 -3.98
CA THR A 78 7.37 2.98 -4.56
C THR A 78 6.34 2.09 -3.87
N LEU A 79 6.70 0.85 -3.52
CA LEU A 79 5.84 -0.06 -2.75
C LEU A 79 5.48 0.54 -1.39
N VAL A 80 6.48 1.02 -0.64
CA VAL A 80 6.27 1.67 0.67
C VAL A 80 5.41 2.93 0.54
N THR A 81 5.65 3.76 -0.48
CA THR A 81 4.86 4.98 -0.72
C THR A 81 3.37 4.66 -0.93
N VAL A 82 3.04 3.61 -1.69
CA VAL A 82 1.64 3.18 -1.91
C VAL A 82 0.99 2.67 -0.62
N MET A 83 1.72 1.93 0.22
CA MET A 83 1.20 1.50 1.52
C MET A 83 0.93 2.69 2.45
N VAL A 84 1.87 3.63 2.55
CA VAL A 84 1.73 4.82 3.39
C VAL A 84 0.57 5.70 2.90
N THR A 85 0.47 5.93 1.59
CA THR A 85 -0.65 6.72 1.02
C THR A 85 -2.00 6.05 1.25
N THR A 86 -2.11 4.72 1.13
CA THR A 86 -3.34 3.99 1.52
C THR A 86 -3.71 4.24 2.99
N ILE A 87 -2.74 4.14 3.90
CA ILE A 87 -2.98 4.38 5.34
C ILE A 87 -3.43 5.82 5.56
N LEU A 88 -2.72 6.79 4.97
CA LEU A 88 -3.06 8.20 5.09
C LEU A 88 -4.44 8.50 4.51
N TYR A 89 -4.77 7.92 3.35
CA TYR A 89 -6.07 8.09 2.71
C TYR A 89 -7.21 7.66 3.63
N TRP A 90 -7.05 6.52 4.33
CA TRP A 90 -8.03 6.03 5.29
C TRP A 90 -8.14 6.97 6.51
N ASN A 91 -7.01 7.44 7.04
CA ASN A 91 -7.01 8.33 8.21
C ASN A 91 -7.59 9.72 7.91
N LEU A 92 -7.34 10.25 6.72
CA LEU A 92 -7.74 11.61 6.32
C LEU A 92 -9.17 11.67 5.79
N SER A 93 -9.63 10.65 5.05
CA SER A 93 -10.88 10.73 4.29
C SER A 93 -12.04 9.94 4.90
N LEU A 94 -11.76 9.01 5.82
CA LEU A 94 -12.72 8.01 6.31
C LEU A 94 -12.77 7.97 7.85
N ALA A 95 -12.18 8.96 8.53
CA ALA A 95 -12.29 9.11 9.97
C ALA A 95 -13.76 9.42 10.34
N PRO A 96 -14.42 8.59 11.16
CA PRO A 96 -15.78 8.90 11.62
C PRO A 96 -15.75 10.09 12.58
N THR A 97 -16.51 11.14 12.27
CA THR A 97 -16.78 12.21 13.22
C THR A 97 -17.73 11.65 14.28
N TYR A 98 -17.19 11.42 15.48
CA TYR A 98 -17.98 11.05 16.65
C TYR A 98 -18.67 12.28 17.20
N GLU A 99 -19.80 12.67 16.60
CA GLU A 99 -20.67 13.67 17.20
C GLU A 99 -21.39 13.04 18.40
N ARG A 100 -20.93 13.35 19.60
CA ARG A 100 -21.69 13.04 20.81
C ARG A 100 -22.95 13.89 20.80
N THR A 101 -24.10 13.24 20.70
CA THR A 101 -25.42 13.91 20.70
C THR A 101 -25.81 14.44 22.09
N VAL A 102 -25.07 14.07 23.14
CA VAL A 102 -25.24 14.56 24.51
C VAL A 102 -23.92 15.16 25.02
N GLN A 103 -23.97 16.37 25.58
CA GLN A 103 -22.85 16.94 26.33
C GLN A 103 -22.66 16.08 27.59
N GLN A 104 -21.64 15.22 27.61
CA GLN A 104 -21.31 14.46 28.82
C GLN A 104 -20.74 15.45 29.84
N ASP A 105 -21.54 15.77 30.87
CA ASP A 105 -21.04 16.37 32.10
C ASP A 105 -20.04 15.39 32.72
N GLN A 106 -18.74 15.65 32.51
CA GLN A 106 -17.63 14.81 32.97
C GLN A 106 -17.53 14.71 34.51
N ALA A 107 -18.41 15.40 35.24
CA ALA A 107 -18.52 15.33 36.69
C ALA A 107 -19.04 13.97 37.19
N TYR A 108 -19.72 13.17 36.34
CA TYR A 108 -20.31 11.89 36.75
C TYR A 108 -19.86 10.73 35.84
N GLY A 109 -19.58 9.58 36.46
CA GLY A 109 -19.00 8.41 35.78
C GLY A 109 -20.02 7.52 35.06
N THR A 110 -21.28 7.52 35.51
CA THR A 110 -22.32 6.57 35.05
C THR A 110 -23.68 7.26 34.92
N GLN A 111 -24.48 6.89 33.91
CA GLN A 111 -25.83 7.47 33.69
C GLN A 111 -26.80 7.19 34.87
N ASP A 112 -26.51 6.17 35.68
CA ASP A 112 -27.29 5.81 36.87
C ASP A 112 -27.13 6.82 38.03
N GLU A 113 -26.12 7.69 37.97
CA GLU A 113 -25.88 8.75 38.97
C GLU A 113 -26.48 10.10 38.56
N LEU A 114 -27.06 10.20 37.35
CA LEU A 114 -27.77 11.42 36.94
C LEU A 114 -29.00 11.61 37.85
N PRO A 115 -29.12 12.74 38.56
CA PRO A 115 -30.34 13.03 39.28
C PRO A 115 -31.50 13.06 38.28
N GLU A 116 -32.54 12.27 38.55
CA GLU A 116 -33.75 12.19 37.73
C GLU A 116 -34.26 13.62 37.50
N ARG A 117 -34.24 14.09 36.25
CA ARG A 117 -34.57 15.49 35.93
C ARG A 117 -36.01 15.78 36.33
N VAL A 118 -36.21 16.43 37.47
CA VAL A 118 -37.49 17.00 37.87
C VAL A 118 -37.84 18.07 36.84
N PRO A 119 -38.99 17.99 36.15
CA PRO A 119 -39.37 19.00 35.16
C PRO A 119 -39.51 20.36 35.83
N PRO A 120 -39.06 21.45 35.18
CA PRO A 120 -39.11 22.78 35.76
C PRO A 120 -40.56 23.13 36.08
N LYS A 121 -40.82 23.47 37.33
CA LYS A 121 -42.08 24.11 37.75
C LYS A 121 -42.09 25.48 37.05
N LEU A 122 -43.13 25.76 36.26
CA LEU A 122 -43.34 27.05 35.60
C LEU A 122 -43.17 28.23 36.56
#